data_AF-A0A1X1YN22-F1
#
_entry.id   AF-A0A1X1YN22-F1
#
_cell.length_a   1.000
_cell.length_b   1.000
_cell.length_c   1.000
_cell.angle_alpha   90.00
_cell.angle_beta   90.00
_cell.angle_gamma   90.00
#
_symmetry.space_group_name_H-M   'P 1'
#
loop_
_entity.id
_entity.type
_entity.pdbx_description
1 polymer ?
#
loop_
_entity_poly.entity_id
_entity_poly.type
_entity_poly.pdbx_seq_one_letter_code
_entity_poly.pdbx_strand_id
1 'polypeptide(L)'
;MATTETATGRDRPVAESRTSALSLMALGRMLLAVASLMAPRQFAKFVGVAPSPELTYMTRIYGARAFVMGLGYLTSGARERYRWKRLSLMVDTVDTVNGVSHLFRRDLSLRAAVSMVSLTGSYAAIGTTKVAAEQFSYRY
;
A
#
# COMPACT_ATOMS: atom_id res chain seq x y z
N MET A 1 -21.31 -46.52 24.50
CA MET A 1 -21.99 -45.86 23.36
C MET A 1 -21.26 -44.56 23.12
N ALA A 2 -20.46 -44.50 22.06
CA ALA A 2 -19.62 -43.36 21.72
C ALA A 2 -20.42 -42.34 20.91
N THR A 3 -20.34 -41.06 21.26
CA THR A 3 -20.68 -39.95 20.35
C THR A 3 -19.49 -39.04 20.24
N THR A 4 -18.81 -39.20 19.12
CA THR A 4 -17.76 -38.35 18.58
C THR A 4 -18.37 -37.00 18.18
N GLU A 5 -18.07 -35.92 18.90
CA GLU A 5 -18.25 -34.55 18.38
C GLU A 5 -16.93 -34.09 17.74
N THR A 6 -16.80 -34.41 16.47
CA THR A 6 -15.79 -33.85 15.57
C THR A 6 -16.26 -32.52 15.00
N ALA A 7 -15.52 -31.46 15.38
CA ALA A 7 -15.11 -30.31 14.58
C ALA A 7 -16.16 -29.48 13.83
N THR A 8 -16.22 -28.18 14.12
CA THR A 8 -16.10 -27.14 13.08
C THR A 8 -15.85 -25.77 13.70
N GLY A 9 -14.89 -25.04 13.12
CA GLY A 9 -14.63 -23.64 13.48
C GLY A 9 -13.60 -23.46 14.59
N ARG A 10 -12.33 -23.79 14.30
CA ARG A 10 -11.26 -22.99 14.89
C ARG A 10 -11.49 -21.57 14.38
N ASP A 11 -12.21 -20.77 15.14
CA ASP A 11 -11.90 -19.36 15.27
C ASP A 11 -10.42 -19.33 15.60
N ARG A 12 -9.58 -19.17 14.57
CA ARG A 12 -8.32 -18.51 14.78
C ARG A 12 -8.76 -17.07 14.97
N PRO A 13 -8.77 -16.51 16.19
CA PRO A 13 -8.59 -15.09 16.29
C PRO A 13 -7.17 -14.88 15.78
N VAL A 14 -7.03 -14.72 14.46
CA VAL A 14 -5.98 -13.87 13.94
C VAL A 14 -6.42 -12.49 14.40
N ALA A 15 -6.21 -12.23 15.70
CA ALA A 15 -5.86 -10.94 16.19
C ALA A 15 -4.60 -10.58 15.41
N GLU A 16 -4.81 -10.15 14.16
CA GLU A 16 -3.83 -9.46 13.38
C GLU A 16 -3.48 -8.28 14.29
N SER A 17 -2.35 -8.43 14.98
CA SER A 17 -1.90 -7.49 15.99
C SER A 17 -2.13 -6.08 15.45
N ARG A 18 -2.74 -5.19 16.23
CA ARG A 18 -2.92 -3.78 15.83
C ARG A 18 -1.58 -3.09 15.48
N THR A 19 -0.46 -3.77 15.77
CA THR A 19 0.92 -3.47 15.36
C THR A 19 1.44 -4.40 14.24
N SER A 20 0.60 -4.81 13.29
CA SER A 20 1.04 -5.56 12.10
C SER A 20 1.80 -4.64 11.14
N ALA A 21 2.76 -5.19 10.40
CA ALA A 21 3.49 -4.45 9.37
C ALA A 21 2.56 -3.74 8.36
N LEU A 22 1.37 -4.31 8.10
CA LEU A 22 0.34 -3.71 7.25
C LEU A 22 -0.33 -2.50 7.88
N SER A 23 -0.53 -2.49 9.20
CA SER A 23 -1.05 -1.33 9.92
C SER A 23 -0.04 -0.17 9.90
N LEU A 24 1.24 -0.48 10.11
CA LEU A 24 2.32 0.51 9.97
C LEU A 24 2.42 1.05 8.54
N MET A 25 2.30 0.16 7.56
CA MET A 25 2.27 0.53 6.13
C MET A 25 1.09 1.43 5.80
N ALA A 26 -0.11 1.12 6.30
CA ALA A 26 -1.30 1.94 6.09
C ALA A 26 -1.16 3.33 6.73
N LEU A 27 -0.61 3.40 7.95
CA LEU A 27 -0.29 4.67 8.61
C LEU A 27 0.75 5.48 7.82
N GLY A 28 1.86 4.86 7.40
CA GLY A 28 2.89 5.50 6.59
C GLY A 28 2.32 6.10 5.30
N ARG A 29 1.44 5.35 4.63
CA ARG A 29 0.72 5.82 3.43
C ARG A 29 -0.17 7.01 3.73
N MET A 30 -0.89 7.01 4.84
CA MET A 30 -1.73 8.15 5.23
C MET A 30 -0.90 9.40 5.52
N LEU A 31 0.23 9.28 6.19
CA LEU A 31 1.12 10.42 6.46
C LEU A 31 1.67 11.03 5.15
N LEU A 32 2.14 10.17 4.24
CA LEU A 32 2.57 10.57 2.90
C LEU A 32 1.45 11.20 2.08
N ALA A 33 0.24 10.66 2.18
CA ALA A 33 -0.95 11.21 1.53
C ALA A 33 -1.30 12.60 2.07
N VAL A 34 -1.26 12.81 3.38
CA VAL A 34 -1.49 14.12 4.00
C VAL A 34 -0.44 15.13 3.52
N ALA A 35 0.84 14.74 3.46
CA ALA A 35 1.89 15.59 2.91
C ALA A 35 1.61 15.96 1.43
N SER A 36 1.15 15.00 0.64
CA SER A 36 0.79 15.19 -0.79
C SER A 36 -0.44 16.10 -0.97
N LEU A 37 -1.38 16.09 -0.03
CA LEU A 37 -2.58 16.92 -0.05
C LEU A 37 -2.28 18.36 0.39
N MET A 38 -1.57 18.50 1.52
CA MET A 38 -1.33 19.78 2.19
C MET A 38 -0.17 20.55 1.58
N ALA A 39 0.90 19.85 1.18
CA ALA A 39 2.14 20.45 0.68
C ALA A 39 2.63 19.78 -0.62
N PRO A 40 1.79 19.67 -1.68
CA PRO A 40 2.11 18.96 -2.93
C PRO A 40 3.38 19.49 -3.62
N ARG A 41 3.60 20.80 -3.60
CA ARG A 41 4.76 21.42 -4.26
C ARG A 41 6.07 21.07 -3.54
N GLN A 42 6.04 21.05 -2.21
CA GLN A 42 7.16 20.67 -1.36
C GLN A 42 7.45 19.19 -1.48
N PHE A 43 6.40 18.37 -1.52
CA PHE A 43 6.51 16.93 -1.77
C PHE A 43 7.16 16.65 -3.13
N ALA A 44 6.72 17.30 -4.21
CA ALA A 44 7.33 17.18 -5.54
C ALA A 44 8.83 17.52 -5.53
N LYS A 45 9.21 18.63 -4.87
CA LYS A 45 10.62 19.02 -4.73
C LYS A 45 11.43 18.00 -3.92
N PHE A 46 10.85 17.45 -2.85
CA PHE A 46 11.49 16.44 -2.01
C PHE A 46 11.87 15.19 -2.83
N VAL A 47 10.93 14.71 -3.65
CA VAL A 47 11.16 13.59 -4.59
C VAL A 47 11.97 14.00 -5.84
N GLY A 48 12.41 15.26 -5.95
CA GLY A 48 13.30 15.69 -7.03
C GLY A 48 12.61 16.04 -8.35
N VAL A 49 11.32 16.41 -8.30
CA VAL A 49 10.52 16.85 -9.44
C VAL A 49 10.23 18.35 -9.33
N ALA A 50 10.39 19.08 -10.44
CA ALA A 50 10.01 20.49 -10.52
C ALA A 50 8.47 20.63 -10.45
N PRO A 51 7.91 21.44 -9.55
CA PRO A 51 6.47 21.55 -9.41
C PRO A 51 5.84 22.33 -10.56
N SER A 52 4.83 21.75 -11.22
CA SER A 52 3.90 22.43 -12.13
C SER A 52 2.48 22.46 -11.54
N PRO A 53 1.55 23.30 -12.05
CA PRO A 53 0.15 23.27 -11.66
C PRO A 53 -0.51 21.90 -11.88
N GLU A 54 -0.26 21.26 -13.02
CA GLU A 54 -0.80 19.95 -13.39
C GLU A 54 -0.27 18.86 -12.44
N LEU A 55 1.03 18.87 -12.16
CA LEU A 55 1.63 17.94 -11.20
C LEU A 55 1.11 18.18 -9.78
N THR A 56 0.90 19.43 -9.39
CA THR A 56 0.33 19.79 -8.09
C THR A 56 -1.09 19.24 -7.93
N TYR A 57 -1.92 19.39 -8.96
CA TYR A 57 -3.27 18.83 -9.01
C TYR A 57 -3.25 17.31 -8.94
N MET A 58 -2.42 16.66 -9.76
CA MET A 58 -2.30 15.20 -9.76
C MET A 58 -1.77 14.63 -8.45
N THR A 59 -0.80 15.30 -7.82
CA THR A 59 -0.24 14.90 -6.52
C THR A 59 -1.31 14.89 -5.43
N ARG A 60 -2.26 15.85 -5.45
CA ARG A 60 -3.39 15.86 -4.52
C ARG A 60 -4.37 14.71 -4.79
N ILE A 61 -4.67 14.41 -6.06
CA ILE A 61 -5.52 13.27 -6.44
C ILE A 61 -4.91 11.95 -5.95
N TYR A 62 -3.63 11.71 -6.26
CA TYR A 62 -2.95 10.50 -5.82
C TYR A 62 -2.80 10.44 -4.30
N GLY A 63 -2.59 11.58 -3.65
CA GLY A 63 -2.64 11.71 -2.20
C GLY A 63 -4.00 11.26 -1.63
N ALA A 64 -5.11 11.77 -2.14
CA ALA A 64 -6.45 11.36 -1.71
C ALA A 64 -6.68 9.85 -1.89
N ARG A 65 -6.26 9.27 -3.03
CA ARG A 65 -6.32 7.82 -3.28
C ARG A 65 -5.54 7.04 -2.22
N ALA A 66 -4.30 7.45 -1.95
CA ALA A 66 -3.45 6.83 -0.95
C ALA A 66 -4.03 6.92 0.46
N PHE A 67 -4.61 8.08 0.80
CA PHE A 67 -5.30 8.29 2.08
C PHE A 67 -6.48 7.32 2.25
N VAL A 68 -7.35 7.22 1.25
CA VAL A 68 -8.52 6.33 1.28
C VAL A 68 -8.11 4.87 1.42
N MET A 69 -7.06 4.42 0.72
CA MET A 69 -6.56 3.05 0.86
C MET A 69 -6.07 2.75 2.28
N GLY A 70 -5.29 3.65 2.87
CA GLY A 70 -4.79 3.49 4.25
C GLY A 70 -5.92 3.55 5.27
N LEU A 71 -6.80 4.54 5.15
CA LEU A 71 -7.97 4.70 6.01
C LEU A 71 -8.88 3.48 5.93
N GLY A 72 -9.21 3.04 4.72
CA GLY A 72 -10.05 1.88 4.46
C GLY A 72 -9.49 0.62 5.11
N TYR A 73 -8.18 0.37 5.04
CA TYR A 73 -7.57 -0.75 5.75
C TYR A 73 -7.67 -0.60 7.28
N LEU A 74 -7.32 0.57 7.84
CA LEU A 74 -7.26 0.76 9.30
C LEU A 74 -8.65 0.71 9.96
N THR A 75 -9.67 1.26 9.31
CA THR A 75 -11.05 1.32 9.84
C THR A 75 -11.89 0.09 9.53
N SER A 76 -11.44 -0.77 8.61
CA SER A 76 -12.15 -2.00 8.25
C SER A 76 -12.02 -3.10 9.30
N GLY A 77 -13.07 -3.94 9.41
CA GLY A 77 -13.01 -5.23 10.09
C GLY A 77 -12.16 -6.25 9.34
N ALA A 78 -11.86 -7.39 9.98
CA ALA A 78 -10.90 -8.39 9.48
C ALA A 78 -11.19 -8.88 8.04
N ARG A 79 -12.45 -9.13 7.70
CA ARG A 79 -12.85 -9.58 6.35
C ARG A 79 -12.60 -8.53 5.27
N GLU A 80 -12.89 -7.26 5.56
CA GLU A 80 -12.71 -6.17 4.59
C GLU A 80 -11.26 -5.71 4.48
N ARG A 81 -10.46 -5.85 5.56
CA ARG A 81 -9.00 -5.63 5.51
C ARG A 81 -8.31 -6.46 4.44
N TYR A 82 -8.76 -7.71 4.26
CA TYR A 82 -8.27 -8.59 3.21
C TYR A 82 -8.46 -8.00 1.80
N ARG A 83 -9.64 -7.42 1.54
CA ARG A 83 -9.96 -6.77 0.25
C ARG A 83 -9.14 -5.50 0.06
N TRP A 84 -9.12 -4.63 1.07
CA TRP A 84 -8.34 -3.39 1.03
C TRP A 84 -6.86 -3.62 0.79
N LYS A 85 -6.29 -4.65 1.43
CA LYS A 85 -4.90 -5.04 1.23
C LYS A 85 -4.61 -5.45 -0.23
N ARG A 86 -5.48 -6.27 -0.83
CA ARG A 86 -5.32 -6.71 -2.22
C ARG A 86 -5.46 -5.56 -3.22
N LEU A 87 -6.46 -4.71 -3.03
CA LEU A 87 -6.65 -3.52 -3.86
C LEU A 87 -5.45 -2.56 -3.75
N SER A 88 -4.96 -2.34 -2.53
CA SER A 88 -3.77 -1.52 -2.29
C SER A 88 -2.54 -2.10 -2.98
N LEU A 89 -2.31 -3.41 -2.87
CA LEU A 89 -1.22 -4.09 -3.54
C LEU A 89 -1.30 -3.95 -5.07
N MET A 90 -2.49 -4.08 -5.66
CA MET A 90 -2.68 -3.89 -7.11
C MET A 90 -2.26 -2.49 -7.54
N VAL A 91 -2.71 -1.46 -6.80
CA VAL A 91 -2.35 -0.07 -7.07
C VAL A 91 -0.84 0.13 -6.96
N ASP A 92 -0.22 -0.34 -5.88
CA ASP A 92 1.22 -0.18 -5.64
C ASP A 92 2.05 -0.87 -6.71
N THR A 93 1.60 -2.04 -7.17
CA THR A 93 2.26 -2.80 -8.24
C THR A 93 2.22 -2.01 -9.54
N VAL A 94 1.05 -1.48 -9.93
CA VAL A 94 0.91 -0.68 -11.15
C VAL A 94 1.77 0.59 -11.07
N ASP A 95 1.74 1.30 -9.94
CA ASP A 95 2.55 2.50 -9.75
C ASP A 95 4.05 2.17 -9.82
N THR A 96 4.48 1.04 -9.25
CA THR A 96 5.87 0.58 -9.28
C THR A 96 6.31 0.23 -10.70
N VAL A 97 5.51 -0.54 -11.44
CA VAL A 97 5.80 -0.91 -12.84
C VAL A 97 5.92 0.33 -13.72
N ASN A 98 5.01 1.30 -13.56
CA ASN A 98 5.08 2.57 -14.27
C ASN A 98 6.38 3.32 -13.94
N GLY A 99 6.72 3.45 -12.65
CA GLY A 99 7.97 4.11 -12.23
C GLY A 99 9.22 3.42 -12.78
N VAL A 100 9.27 2.09 -12.75
CA VAL A 100 10.37 1.29 -13.31
C VAL A 100 10.47 1.48 -14.82
N SER A 101 9.33 1.55 -15.54
CA SER A 101 9.32 1.84 -16.97
C SER A 101 10.00 3.17 -17.29
N HIS A 102 9.71 4.23 -16.52
CA HIS A 102 10.38 5.53 -16.67
C HIS A 102 11.87 5.49 -16.31
N LEU A 103 12.27 4.68 -15.32
CA LEU A 103 13.68 4.45 -15.01
C LEU A 103 14.44 3.84 -16.20
N PHE A 104 13.82 2.90 -16.92
CA PHE A 104 14.39 2.32 -18.14
C PHE A 104 14.40 3.31 -19.31
N ARG A 105 13.35 4.12 -19.47
CA ARG A 105 13.25 5.13 -20.54
C ARG A 105 14.19 6.32 -20.33
N ARG A 106 14.60 6.58 -19.08
CA ARG A 106 15.44 7.72 -18.69
C ARG A 106 14.85 9.07 -19.11
N ASP A 107 13.53 9.16 -19.09
CA ASP A 107 12.75 10.36 -19.42
C ASP A 107 12.43 11.22 -18.18
N LEU A 108 12.84 10.78 -17.00
CA LEU A 108 12.77 11.50 -15.73
C LEU A 108 14.17 11.73 -15.14
N SER A 109 14.29 12.69 -14.23
CA SER A 109 15.52 12.83 -13.44
C SER A 109 15.77 11.53 -12.65
N LEU A 110 17.01 11.07 -12.57
CA LEU A 110 17.35 9.83 -11.87
C LEU A 110 16.88 9.87 -10.41
N ARG A 111 17.01 11.03 -9.76
CA ARG A 111 16.51 11.25 -8.39
C ARG A 111 15.00 11.06 -8.29
N ALA A 112 14.23 11.57 -9.26
CA ALA A 112 12.78 11.39 -9.28
C ALA A 112 12.39 9.94 -9.54
N ALA A 113 13.00 9.30 -10.54
CA ALA A 113 12.71 7.91 -10.86
C ALA A 113 13.03 6.97 -9.69
N VAL A 114 14.22 7.09 -9.09
CA VAL A 114 14.64 6.26 -7.95
C VAL A 114 13.77 6.52 -6.73
N SER A 115 13.55 7.78 -6.34
CA SER A 115 12.76 8.07 -5.13
C SER A 115 11.31 7.57 -5.23
N MET A 116 10.67 7.75 -6.38
CA MET A 116 9.30 7.31 -6.60
C MET A 116 9.20 5.78 -6.67
N VAL A 117 10.12 5.11 -7.36
CA VAL A 117 10.18 3.63 -7.42
C VAL A 117 10.50 3.02 -6.06
N SER A 118 11.43 3.59 -5.29
CA SER A 118 11.73 3.11 -3.94
C SER A 118 10.51 3.21 -3.04
N LEU A 119 9.76 4.32 -3.15
CA LEU A 119 8.55 4.53 -2.37
C LEU A 119 7.48 3.49 -2.71
N THR A 120 7.06 3.38 -3.97
CA THR A 120 5.99 2.47 -4.39
C THR A 120 6.42 1.00 -4.30
N GLY A 121 7.67 0.70 -4.66
CA GLY A 121 8.25 -0.64 -4.60
C GLY A 121 8.33 -1.20 -3.19
N SER A 122 8.61 -0.36 -2.18
CA SER A 122 8.61 -0.80 -0.77
C SER A 122 7.22 -1.26 -0.31
N TYR A 123 6.16 -0.52 -0.68
CA TYR A 123 4.78 -0.90 -0.41
C TYR A 123 4.39 -2.20 -1.15
N ALA A 124 4.74 -2.31 -2.44
CA ALA A 124 4.47 -3.51 -3.22
C ALA A 124 5.16 -4.76 -2.67
N ALA A 125 6.42 -4.63 -2.23
CA ALA A 125 7.16 -5.74 -1.61
C ALA A 125 6.52 -6.22 -0.30
N ILE A 126 6.17 -5.30 0.60
CA ILE A 126 5.50 -5.63 1.86
C ILE A 126 4.12 -6.26 1.59
N GLY A 127 3.34 -5.67 0.68
CA GLY A 127 2.03 -6.21 0.31
C GLY A 127 2.11 -7.62 -0.29
N THR A 128 3.08 -7.86 -1.19
CA THR A 128 3.30 -9.16 -1.85
C THR A 128 3.66 -10.23 -0.84
N THR A 129 4.63 -9.97 0.06
CA THR A 129 5.06 -10.94 1.07
C THR A 129 3.90 -11.34 1.99
N LYS A 130 3.03 -10.40 2.37
CA LYS A 130 1.87 -10.68 3.22
C LYS A 130 0.75 -11.39 2.48
N VAL A 131 0.48 -11.07 1.22
CA VAL A 131 -0.51 -11.80 0.41
C VAL A 131 -0.04 -13.22 0.10
N ALA A 132 1.25 -13.42 -0.20
CA ALA A 132 1.82 -14.73 -0.45
C ALA A 132 1.76 -15.62 0.80
N ALA A 133 2.15 -15.10 1.98
CA ALA A 133 2.10 -15.85 3.24
C ALA A 133 0.69 -16.37 3.58
N GLU A 134 -0.36 -15.62 3.26
CA GLU A 134 -1.74 -16.08 3.42
C GLU A 134 -2.11 -17.18 2.45
N GLN A 135 -1.71 -17.09 1.18
CA GLN A 135 -2.00 -18.15 0.19
C GLN A 135 -1.38 -19.50 0.60
N PHE A 136 -0.17 -19.49 1.16
CA PHE A 136 0.45 -20.69 1.71
C PHE A 136 -0.27 -21.21 2.95
N SER A 137 -0.78 -20.33 3.81
CA SER A 137 -1.50 -20.69 5.03
C SER A 137 -2.90 -21.30 4.79
N TYR A 138 -3.48 -21.12 3.59
CA TYR A 138 -4.74 -21.74 3.18
C TYR A 138 -4.55 -23.07 2.43
N ARG A 139 -3.32 -23.40 2.03
CA ARG A 139 -3.00 -24.64 1.29
C ARG A 139 -2.65 -25.83 2.18
N TYR A 140 -2.53 -25.63 3.50
CA TYR A 140 -2.23 -26.63 4.53
C TYR A 140 -3.07 -26.37 5.77
#